data_AF-A0A947F005-F1
#
_entry.id   AF-A0A947F005-F1
#
_cell.length_a   1.000
_cell.length_b   1.000
_cell.length_c   1.000
_cell.angle_alpha   90.00
_cell.angle_beta   90.00
_cell.angle_gamma   90.00
#
_symmetry.space_group_name_H-M   'P 1'
#
loop_
_entity.id
_entity.type
_entity.pdbx_description
1 polymer ?
#
loop_
_entity_poly.entity_id
_entity_poly.type
_entity_poly.pdbx_seq_one_letter_code
_entity_poly.pdbx_strand_id
1 'polypeptide(L)'
;SKPYVLTEEDVILITYGDQIFHEGETALATLNRFLNEYVQECINSVHILPFYPYSSDDGFSIVDYKAVCPLKGSWKDIKALSEHHRLMFDGVINHMSQLSGWFEKFLADDPEFYNFFTELDPSIDLSAVVRPRTTPLLNEYSDDDGKIRNVWTTFSVDQVDLNYANYKVLVKVLDVLLFYVEKGASLLRLDAIAFIWKELGTNCVHLPQTHELIQLMREVIHAVAPEVIIITETNVPHNENISYFGEGDDEAQMVYNFALPPLLAFSILEGDTTKLTGWAESLKLPSDKVCFFNFTASHDGVGVRAVSDILDDRELNLLVNSCEAHGGLVSYRSVGDEEKSPYELNCSYIDILSSPQEDCSIRLKRMILSQAVVLAMPGVPGIYFHSLVGSQNYHEAVRKTRRNRAINREKLNFDNIKEELDEEGSLRNNLFKRYKQLISIRIHEPCFDPFSKFEFLTLGKEIFAVKRYDKESNEYLIALHNFKNEEIEIDLSPYIEGVSIDIISHRHIEEGTVCMEPYEILWLKPLNKGEKKND
;
A
#
# COMPACT_ATOMS: atom_id res chain seq x y z
N SER A 1 -26.89 -8.64 1.39
CA SER A 1 -25.65 -8.86 2.17
C SER A 1 -25.67 -7.99 3.42
N LYS A 2 -24.69 -8.12 4.32
CA LYS A 2 -24.50 -7.27 5.51
C LYS A 2 -23.14 -6.57 5.40
N PRO A 3 -22.93 -5.41 6.07
CA PRO A 3 -21.61 -4.81 6.16
C PRO A 3 -20.56 -5.81 6.63
N TYR A 4 -19.38 -5.78 6.01
CA TYR A 4 -18.22 -6.52 6.47
C TYR A 4 -17.50 -5.67 7.51
N VAL A 5 -17.06 -6.28 8.60
CA VAL A 5 -16.30 -5.61 9.67
C VAL A 5 -14.89 -6.17 9.64
N LEU A 6 -13.90 -5.30 9.50
CA LEU A 6 -12.49 -5.70 9.53
C LEU A 6 -12.09 -6.15 10.94
N THR A 7 -11.26 -7.19 11.03
CA THR A 7 -10.77 -7.78 12.29
C THR A 7 -9.25 -8.00 12.22
N GLU A 8 -8.66 -8.53 13.29
CA GLU A 8 -7.26 -8.94 13.36
C GLU A 8 -6.88 -9.96 12.27
N GLU A 9 -7.85 -10.74 11.78
CA GLU A 9 -7.70 -11.74 10.72
C GLU A 9 -7.45 -11.11 9.33
N ASP A 10 -7.81 -9.84 9.14
CA ASP A 10 -7.67 -9.17 7.86
C ASP A 10 -6.22 -8.79 7.58
N VAL A 11 -5.67 -9.40 6.53
CA VAL A 11 -4.33 -9.18 6.00
C VAL A 11 -4.42 -9.17 4.48
N ILE A 12 -3.93 -8.11 3.84
CA ILE A 12 -4.09 -7.90 2.40
C ILE A 12 -2.75 -8.07 1.69
N LEU A 13 -2.64 -9.07 0.81
CA LEU A 13 -1.48 -9.22 -0.07
C LEU A 13 -1.64 -8.36 -1.33
N ILE A 14 -0.70 -7.45 -1.56
CA ILE A 14 -0.60 -6.62 -2.75
C ILE A 14 0.29 -7.32 -3.77
N THR A 15 -0.25 -7.64 -4.94
CA THR A 15 0.47 -8.40 -5.97
C THR A 15 -0.04 -8.08 -7.37
N TYR A 16 0.85 -8.20 -8.37
CA TYR A 16 0.39 -8.24 -9.76
C TYR A 16 -0.25 -9.59 -10.08
N GLY A 17 -1.28 -9.59 -10.93
CA GLY A 17 -1.90 -10.84 -11.42
C GLY A 17 -0.94 -11.78 -12.16
N ASP A 18 0.21 -11.26 -12.62
CA ASP A 18 1.29 -11.99 -13.28
C ASP A 18 2.59 -12.02 -12.49
N GLN A 19 2.55 -11.68 -11.20
CA GLN A 19 3.72 -11.61 -10.33
C GLN A 19 4.53 -12.91 -10.29
N ILE A 20 3.82 -14.04 -10.38
CA ILE A 20 4.37 -15.39 -10.48
C ILE A 20 3.80 -16.05 -11.74
N PHE A 21 4.65 -16.79 -12.47
CA PHE A 21 4.25 -17.45 -13.70
C PHE A 21 4.82 -18.87 -13.81
N HIS A 22 4.15 -19.70 -14.59
CA HIS A 22 4.57 -21.06 -14.91
C HIS A 22 4.21 -21.32 -16.37
N GLU A 23 5.09 -21.99 -17.13
CA GLU A 23 4.83 -22.26 -18.54
C GLU A 23 3.60 -23.17 -18.72
N GLY A 24 2.74 -22.83 -19.67
CA GLY A 24 1.52 -23.61 -19.94
C GLY A 24 0.31 -23.27 -19.05
N GLU A 25 0.45 -22.34 -18.09
CA GLU A 25 -0.64 -21.86 -17.24
C GLU A 25 -0.87 -20.35 -17.47
N THR A 26 -2.11 -19.89 -17.27
CA THR A 26 -2.37 -18.43 -17.20
C THR A 26 -1.78 -17.88 -15.92
N ALA A 27 -1.29 -16.64 -15.93
CA ALA A 27 -0.61 -16.06 -14.78
C ALA A 27 -1.48 -16.00 -13.51
N LEU A 28 -2.78 -15.69 -13.66
CA LEU A 28 -3.73 -15.70 -12.53
C LEU A 28 -3.96 -17.09 -11.93
N ALA A 29 -3.92 -18.15 -12.74
CA ALA A 29 -4.03 -19.53 -12.25
C ALA A 29 -2.79 -19.92 -11.44
N THR A 30 -1.60 -19.56 -11.93
CA THR A 30 -0.33 -19.76 -11.20
C THR A 30 -0.31 -18.99 -9.88
N LEU A 31 -0.79 -17.74 -9.89
CA LEU A 31 -0.94 -16.94 -8.68
C LEU A 31 -1.89 -17.64 -7.69
N ASN A 32 -3.05 -18.09 -8.14
CA ASN A 32 -4.00 -18.81 -7.29
C ASN A 32 -3.37 -20.07 -6.68
N ARG A 33 -2.60 -20.84 -7.45
CA ARG A 33 -1.86 -22.00 -6.94
C ARG A 33 -0.89 -21.60 -5.83
N PHE A 34 -0.07 -20.57 -6.05
CA PHE A 34 0.86 -20.08 -5.03
C PHE A 34 0.13 -19.66 -3.76
N LEU A 35 -0.98 -18.91 -3.89
CA LEU A 35 -1.74 -18.44 -2.75
C LEU A 35 -2.28 -19.61 -1.90
N ASN A 36 -2.89 -20.59 -2.56
CA ASN A 36 -3.46 -21.76 -1.90
C ASN A 36 -2.38 -22.66 -1.26
N GLU A 37 -1.23 -22.83 -1.90
CA GLU A 37 -0.16 -23.70 -1.37
C GLU A 37 0.64 -23.05 -0.24
N TYR A 38 0.80 -21.72 -0.25
CA TYR A 38 1.80 -21.05 0.59
C TYR A 38 1.27 -20.02 1.57
N VAL A 39 0.09 -19.43 1.39
CA VAL A 39 -0.37 -18.32 2.25
C VAL A 39 -1.85 -18.36 2.64
N GLN A 40 -2.61 -19.36 2.20
CA GLN A 40 -4.05 -19.43 2.44
C GLN A 40 -4.42 -19.34 3.93
N GLU A 41 -3.62 -19.94 4.82
CA GLU A 41 -3.88 -19.94 6.25
C GLU A 41 -3.58 -18.59 6.94
N CYS A 42 -2.86 -17.67 6.29
CA CYS A 42 -2.40 -16.43 6.91
C CYS A 42 -2.84 -15.15 6.19
N ILE A 43 -3.35 -15.24 4.96
CA ILE A 43 -3.78 -14.08 4.15
C ILE A 43 -5.18 -14.32 3.61
N ASN A 44 -6.15 -13.56 4.12
CA ASN A 44 -7.55 -13.71 3.73
C ASN A 44 -7.94 -12.84 2.52
N SER A 45 -7.12 -11.85 2.15
CA SER A 45 -7.45 -10.84 1.14
C SER A 45 -6.29 -10.60 0.17
N VAL A 46 -6.61 -10.40 -1.11
CA VAL A 46 -5.63 -10.18 -2.18
C VAL A 46 -6.00 -8.93 -2.98
N HIS A 47 -5.11 -7.95 -2.99
CA HIS A 47 -5.12 -6.84 -3.93
C HIS A 47 -4.40 -7.24 -5.20
N ILE A 48 -5.20 -7.52 -6.24
CA ILE A 48 -4.70 -7.80 -7.58
C ILE A 48 -4.56 -6.46 -8.30
N LEU A 49 -3.31 -5.99 -8.43
CA LEU A 49 -2.98 -4.81 -9.22
C LEU A 49 -3.53 -4.93 -10.65
N PRO A 50 -3.75 -3.82 -11.37
CA PRO A 50 -4.66 -3.77 -12.51
C PRO A 50 -4.46 -4.93 -13.50
N PHE A 51 -5.44 -5.83 -13.56
CA PHE A 51 -5.38 -7.05 -14.39
C PHE A 51 -6.14 -6.92 -15.72
N TYR A 52 -6.71 -5.74 -15.98
CA TYR A 52 -7.41 -5.40 -17.21
C TYR A 52 -6.46 -5.23 -18.40
N PRO A 53 -6.94 -5.24 -19.66
CA PRO A 53 -6.15 -4.80 -20.80
C PRO A 53 -5.65 -3.36 -20.60
N TYR A 54 -4.35 -3.14 -20.85
CA TYR A 54 -3.70 -1.85 -20.67
C TYR A 54 -2.68 -1.58 -21.79
N SER A 55 -2.35 -0.30 -22.02
CA SER A 55 -1.39 0.13 -23.04
C SER A 55 -0.03 0.55 -22.46
N SER A 56 -0.01 1.05 -21.23
CA SER A 56 1.23 1.47 -20.55
C SER A 56 1.09 1.46 -19.01
N ASP A 57 2.12 2.00 -18.35
CA ASP A 57 2.23 2.11 -16.88
C ASP A 57 1.93 0.82 -16.09
N ASP A 58 2.38 -0.33 -16.63
CA ASP A 58 2.27 -1.66 -16.02
C ASP A 58 0.86 -2.06 -15.54
N GLY A 59 -0.18 -1.49 -16.14
CA GLY A 59 -1.57 -1.77 -15.79
C GLY A 59 -2.39 -0.54 -15.50
N PHE A 60 -1.79 0.64 -15.28
CA PHE A 60 -2.55 1.84 -14.89
C PHE A 60 -3.04 2.69 -16.07
N SER A 61 -2.75 2.32 -17.32
CA SER A 61 -3.37 2.94 -18.50
C SER A 61 -4.38 1.98 -19.13
N ILE A 62 -5.62 1.98 -18.62
CA ILE A 62 -6.66 0.98 -18.93
C ILE A 62 -7.27 1.18 -20.32
N VAL A 63 -7.27 0.11 -21.12
CA VAL A 63 -7.91 0.08 -22.45
C VAL A 63 -9.37 -0.34 -22.35
N ASP A 64 -9.67 -1.36 -21.54
CA ASP A 64 -11.04 -1.86 -21.32
C ASP A 64 -11.23 -2.29 -19.87
N TYR A 65 -12.06 -1.54 -19.14
CA TYR A 65 -12.38 -1.84 -17.75
C TYR A 65 -13.08 -3.19 -17.56
N LYS A 66 -13.89 -3.67 -18.52
CA LYS A 66 -14.76 -4.84 -18.31
C LYS A 66 -14.14 -6.17 -18.78
N ALA A 67 -12.91 -6.13 -19.25
CA ALA A 67 -12.15 -7.30 -19.69
C ALA A 67 -11.01 -7.64 -18.72
N VAL A 68 -10.59 -8.92 -18.74
CA VAL A 68 -9.33 -9.36 -18.14
C VAL A 68 -8.28 -9.38 -19.24
N CYS A 69 -7.07 -8.93 -18.95
CA CYS A 69 -5.95 -9.00 -19.90
C CYS A 69 -5.72 -10.46 -20.30
N PRO A 70 -5.81 -10.80 -21.61
CA PRO A 70 -5.69 -12.19 -22.05
C PRO A 70 -4.35 -12.84 -21.71
N LEU A 71 -3.29 -12.05 -21.54
CA LEU A 71 -1.98 -12.53 -21.10
C LEU A 71 -1.96 -12.94 -19.62
N LYS A 72 -2.85 -12.37 -18.80
CA LYS A 72 -2.97 -12.68 -17.36
C LYS A 72 -3.95 -13.82 -17.12
N GLY A 73 -5.08 -13.85 -17.84
CA GLY A 73 -6.09 -14.90 -17.73
C GLY A 73 -7.48 -14.42 -18.13
N SER A 74 -8.49 -14.84 -17.38
CA SER A 74 -9.90 -14.59 -17.65
C SER A 74 -10.71 -14.34 -16.37
N TRP A 75 -11.98 -13.95 -16.52
CA TRP A 75 -12.91 -13.87 -15.38
C TRP A 75 -13.12 -15.20 -14.66
N LYS A 76 -12.82 -16.35 -15.30
CA LYS A 76 -12.87 -17.65 -14.61
C LYS A 76 -11.75 -17.78 -13.58
N ASP A 77 -10.57 -17.27 -13.88
CA ASP A 77 -9.41 -17.31 -12.99
C ASP A 77 -9.60 -16.35 -11.82
N ILE A 78 -10.15 -15.16 -12.08
CA ILE A 78 -10.59 -14.22 -11.03
C ILE A 78 -11.63 -14.86 -10.11
N LYS A 79 -12.62 -15.56 -10.69
CA LYS A 79 -13.62 -16.28 -9.88
C LYS A 79 -12.97 -17.35 -9.01
N ALA A 80 -12.02 -18.12 -9.55
CA ALA A 80 -11.30 -19.13 -8.77
C ALA A 80 -10.52 -18.52 -7.60
N LEU A 81 -9.87 -17.35 -7.78
CA LEU A 81 -9.22 -16.61 -6.69
C LEU A 81 -10.22 -16.18 -5.60
N SER A 82 -11.43 -15.77 -6.00
CA SER A 82 -12.47 -15.34 -5.05
C SER A 82 -13.07 -16.46 -4.19
N GLU A 83 -12.79 -17.74 -4.49
CA GLU A 83 -13.29 -18.88 -3.71
C GLU A 83 -12.58 -19.03 -2.36
N HIS A 84 -11.36 -18.51 -2.23
CA HIS A 84 -10.53 -18.60 -1.02
C HIS A 84 -10.10 -17.24 -0.47
N HIS A 85 -10.17 -16.17 -1.26
CA HIS A 85 -9.72 -14.85 -0.85
C HIS A 85 -10.74 -13.77 -1.18
N ARG A 86 -10.81 -12.76 -0.31
CA ARG A 86 -11.48 -11.49 -0.65
C ARG A 86 -10.62 -10.73 -1.64
N LEU A 87 -11.21 -10.19 -2.70
CA LEU A 87 -10.44 -9.52 -3.75
C LEU A 87 -10.58 -8.00 -3.66
N MET A 88 -9.44 -7.32 -3.72
CA MET A 88 -9.36 -5.88 -3.94
C MET A 88 -8.99 -5.61 -5.40
N PHE A 89 -9.83 -4.83 -6.08
CA PHE A 89 -9.59 -4.40 -7.47
C PHE A 89 -9.27 -2.91 -7.51
N ASP A 90 -8.39 -2.53 -8.43
CA ASP A 90 -8.15 -1.12 -8.74
C ASP A 90 -9.29 -0.53 -9.57
N GLY A 91 -9.91 0.51 -9.04
CA GLY A 91 -10.68 1.49 -9.76
C GLY A 91 -9.77 2.61 -10.27
N VAL A 92 -9.12 2.37 -11.42
CA VAL A 92 -8.34 3.40 -12.13
C VAL A 92 -9.30 4.33 -12.86
N ILE A 93 -9.93 5.23 -12.12
CA ILE A 93 -11.09 6.00 -12.57
C ILE A 93 -10.81 7.50 -12.75
N ASN A 94 -9.59 7.98 -12.46
CA ASN A 94 -9.21 9.36 -12.82
C ASN A 94 -8.99 9.51 -14.33
N HIS A 95 -8.40 8.49 -14.95
CA HIS A 95 -7.92 8.51 -16.32
C HIS A 95 -8.08 7.12 -16.94
N MET A 96 -7.98 7.06 -18.26
CA MET A 96 -7.92 5.81 -19.02
C MET A 96 -6.95 5.94 -20.19
N SER A 97 -6.69 4.82 -20.87
CA SER A 97 -5.83 4.81 -22.06
C SER A 97 -6.43 5.64 -23.21
N GLN A 98 -5.58 6.36 -23.94
CA GLN A 98 -5.96 6.92 -25.25
C GLN A 98 -6.37 5.84 -26.26
N LEU A 99 -5.98 4.58 -26.06
CA LEU A 99 -6.38 3.46 -26.92
C LEU A 99 -7.74 2.85 -26.51
N SER A 100 -8.42 3.45 -25.54
CA SER A 100 -9.71 2.97 -25.09
C SER A 100 -10.84 3.29 -26.06
N GLY A 101 -11.87 2.44 -26.07
CA GLY A 101 -13.06 2.68 -26.87
C GLY A 101 -13.87 3.91 -26.44
N TRP A 102 -13.65 4.45 -25.23
CA TRP A 102 -14.27 5.72 -24.82
C TRP A 102 -13.56 6.91 -25.49
N PHE A 103 -12.22 6.87 -25.54
CA PHE A 103 -11.44 7.93 -26.19
C PHE A 103 -11.60 7.93 -27.70
N GLU A 104 -11.62 6.75 -28.33
CA GLU A 104 -11.95 6.59 -29.76
C GLU A 104 -13.28 7.27 -30.10
N LYS A 105 -14.34 6.99 -29.32
CA LYS A 105 -15.65 7.61 -29.54
C LYS A 105 -15.70 9.10 -29.24
N PHE A 106 -14.91 9.57 -28.28
CA PHE A 106 -14.76 10.99 -28.01
C PHE A 106 -14.11 11.72 -29.21
N LEU A 107 -13.07 11.13 -29.81
CA LEU A 107 -12.45 11.67 -31.02
C LEU A 107 -13.42 11.64 -32.21
N ALA A 108 -14.27 10.62 -32.32
CA ALA A 108 -15.30 10.53 -33.35
C ALA A 108 -16.52 11.47 -33.13
N ASP A 109 -16.49 12.38 -32.15
CA ASP A 109 -17.60 13.25 -31.75
C ASP A 109 -18.93 12.49 -31.47
N ASP A 110 -18.85 11.27 -30.94
CA ASP A 110 -20.02 10.51 -30.52
C ASP A 110 -20.81 11.31 -29.45
N PRO A 111 -22.11 11.63 -29.66
CA PRO A 111 -22.91 12.38 -28.69
C PRO A 111 -23.02 11.74 -27.31
N GLU A 112 -22.82 10.42 -27.20
CA GLU A 112 -22.75 9.72 -25.91
C GLU A 112 -21.49 10.11 -25.14
N PHE A 113 -20.36 10.29 -25.83
CA PHE A 113 -19.01 10.55 -25.29
C PHE A 113 -18.58 12.02 -25.36
N TYR A 114 -19.47 12.92 -25.80
CA TYR A 114 -19.21 14.36 -25.81
C TYR A 114 -18.79 14.87 -24.42
N ASN A 115 -17.66 15.59 -24.34
CA ASN A 115 -17.03 16.07 -23.11
C ASN A 115 -16.76 14.97 -22.07
N PHE A 116 -16.41 13.74 -22.48
CA PHE A 116 -15.97 12.69 -21.56
C PHE A 116 -14.54 12.88 -21.06
N PHE A 117 -13.73 13.61 -21.82
CA PHE A 117 -12.36 13.95 -21.49
C PHE A 117 -12.22 15.47 -21.39
N THR A 118 -11.20 15.92 -20.68
CA THR A 118 -10.98 17.36 -20.46
C THR A 118 -10.19 17.93 -21.65
N GLU A 119 -10.89 18.54 -22.60
CA GLU A 119 -10.29 19.30 -23.71
C GLU A 119 -10.18 20.79 -23.34
N LEU A 120 -9.01 21.40 -23.54
CA LEU A 120 -8.77 22.82 -23.22
C LEU A 120 -7.98 23.52 -24.32
N ASP A 121 -8.19 24.82 -24.46
CA ASP A 121 -7.33 25.66 -25.31
C ASP A 121 -5.92 25.73 -24.69
N PRO A 122 -4.84 25.44 -25.45
CA PRO A 122 -3.45 25.50 -24.96
C PRO A 122 -3.01 26.87 -24.43
N SER A 123 -3.73 27.95 -24.77
CA SER A 123 -3.47 29.30 -24.26
C SER A 123 -3.99 29.53 -22.84
N ILE A 124 -4.79 28.62 -22.28
CA ILE A 124 -5.29 28.71 -20.91
C ILE A 124 -4.13 28.57 -19.92
N ASP A 125 -4.11 29.45 -18.93
CA ASP A 125 -3.12 29.40 -17.86
C ASP A 125 -3.40 28.22 -16.91
N LEU A 126 -2.44 27.29 -16.85
CA LEU A 126 -2.44 26.09 -16.02
C LEU A 126 -1.28 26.11 -15.00
N SER A 127 -0.76 27.30 -14.67
CA SER A 127 0.36 27.48 -13.74
C SER A 127 0.01 27.14 -12.30
N ALA A 128 -1.27 27.31 -11.89
CA ALA A 128 -1.74 27.00 -10.55
C ALA A 128 -1.85 25.48 -10.27
N VAL A 129 -1.90 24.65 -11.32
CA VAL A 129 -2.14 23.21 -11.21
C VAL A 129 -0.93 22.48 -10.63
N VAL A 130 -1.16 21.64 -9.63
CA VAL A 130 -0.13 20.75 -9.07
C VAL A 130 0.15 19.61 -10.05
N ARG A 131 1.40 19.45 -10.46
CA ARG A 131 1.81 18.41 -11.42
C ARG A 131 2.60 17.30 -10.74
N PRO A 132 2.17 16.03 -10.85
CA PRO A 132 2.93 14.90 -10.32
C PRO A 132 4.15 14.56 -11.20
N ARG A 133 4.15 15.01 -12.46
CA ARG A 133 5.19 14.75 -13.46
C ARG A 133 5.67 16.05 -14.10
N THR A 134 6.86 16.01 -14.70
CA THR A 134 7.46 17.14 -15.42
C THR A 134 6.97 17.26 -16.87
N THR A 135 6.14 16.33 -17.33
CA THR A 135 5.58 16.34 -18.69
C THR A 135 4.51 17.43 -18.87
N PRO A 136 4.26 17.87 -20.11
CA PRO A 136 3.13 18.76 -20.40
C PRO A 136 1.79 18.20 -19.92
N LEU A 137 0.92 19.08 -19.44
CA LEU A 137 -0.40 18.73 -18.92
C LEU A 137 -1.45 18.55 -20.03
N LEU A 138 -1.22 19.19 -21.18
CA LEU A 138 -2.05 19.06 -22.38
C LEU A 138 -1.23 18.39 -23.48
N ASN A 139 -1.84 17.43 -24.18
CA ASN A 139 -1.26 16.78 -25.35
C ASN A 139 -2.24 16.83 -26.53
N GLU A 140 -1.68 16.85 -27.74
CA GLU A 140 -2.42 16.93 -28.99
C GLU A 140 -2.84 15.55 -29.50
N TYR A 141 -4.12 15.41 -29.85
CA TYR A 141 -4.70 14.24 -30.51
C TYR A 141 -5.49 14.69 -31.72
N SER A 142 -5.40 13.95 -32.82
CA SER A 142 -6.19 14.23 -34.03
C SER A 142 -7.50 13.45 -33.96
N ASP A 143 -8.62 14.12 -34.22
CA ASP A 143 -9.87 13.43 -34.49
C ASP A 143 -9.97 12.90 -35.93
N ASP A 144 -11.08 12.21 -36.21
CA ASP A 144 -11.35 11.56 -37.51
C ASP A 144 -11.41 12.57 -38.67
N ASP A 145 -11.71 13.83 -38.40
CA ASP A 145 -11.75 14.94 -39.37
C ASP A 145 -10.40 15.69 -39.47
N GLY A 146 -9.38 15.25 -38.72
CA GLY A 146 -8.05 15.83 -38.70
C GLY A 146 -7.94 17.12 -37.88
N LYS A 147 -8.95 17.46 -37.07
CA LYS A 147 -8.88 18.58 -36.12
C LYS A 147 -8.08 18.14 -34.89
N ILE A 148 -7.22 19.04 -34.43
CA ILE A 148 -6.40 18.85 -33.23
C ILE A 148 -7.24 19.14 -31.98
N ARG A 149 -7.26 18.19 -31.05
CA ARG A 149 -7.83 18.30 -29.71
C ARG A 149 -6.71 18.27 -28.69
N ASN A 150 -6.73 19.23 -27.77
CA ASN A 150 -5.74 19.35 -26.71
C ASN A 150 -6.33 18.81 -25.42
N VAL A 151 -5.95 17.59 -25.05
CA VAL A 151 -6.58 16.83 -23.96
C VAL A 151 -5.67 16.81 -22.74
N TRP A 152 -6.28 16.92 -21.56
CA TRP A 152 -5.63 16.86 -20.26
C TRP A 152 -5.10 15.46 -19.96
N THR A 153 -3.84 15.40 -19.57
CA THR A 153 -3.11 14.16 -19.23
C THR A 153 -2.21 14.41 -18.02
N THR A 154 -2.73 14.12 -16.83
CA THR A 154 -2.05 14.40 -15.55
C THR A 154 -0.74 13.61 -15.39
N PHE A 155 -0.71 12.37 -15.91
CA PHE A 155 0.37 11.41 -15.66
C PHE A 155 1.26 11.12 -16.86
N SER A 156 0.67 10.86 -18.04
CA SER A 156 1.40 10.62 -19.27
C SER A 156 0.51 10.85 -20.49
N VAL A 157 1.11 11.04 -21.67
CA VAL A 157 0.39 11.19 -22.95
C VAL A 157 -0.53 10.00 -23.28
N ASP A 158 -0.35 8.86 -22.63
CA ASP A 158 -1.20 7.69 -22.84
C ASP A 158 -2.41 7.67 -21.89
N GLN A 159 -2.35 8.42 -20.78
CA GLN A 159 -3.36 8.46 -19.72
C GLN A 159 -4.17 9.76 -19.85
N VAL A 160 -5.32 9.66 -20.51
CA VAL A 160 -6.25 10.78 -20.75
C VAL A 160 -7.24 10.91 -19.60
N ASP A 161 -7.30 12.09 -18.98
CA ASP A 161 -8.10 12.34 -17.78
C ASP A 161 -9.60 12.43 -18.12
N LEU A 162 -10.40 11.69 -17.36
CA LEU A 162 -11.85 11.72 -17.42
C LEU A 162 -12.40 13.03 -16.86
N ASN A 163 -13.46 13.55 -17.48
CA ASN A 163 -14.09 14.81 -17.12
C ASN A 163 -15.35 14.60 -16.26
N TYR A 164 -15.18 14.64 -14.94
CA TYR A 164 -16.28 14.43 -13.99
C TYR A 164 -17.27 15.59 -13.88
N ALA A 165 -16.99 16.76 -14.49
CA ALA A 165 -17.99 17.82 -14.64
C ALA A 165 -19.15 17.37 -15.54
N ASN A 166 -18.94 16.33 -16.35
CA ASN A 166 -19.99 15.65 -17.10
C ASN A 166 -20.51 14.44 -16.31
N TYR A 167 -21.74 14.54 -15.78
CA TYR A 167 -22.34 13.48 -14.97
C TYR A 167 -22.41 12.10 -15.67
N LYS A 168 -22.40 12.05 -17.01
CA LYS A 168 -22.39 10.78 -17.76
C LYS A 168 -21.11 9.98 -17.50
N VAL A 169 -19.98 10.65 -17.27
CA VAL A 169 -18.72 10.01 -16.88
C VAL A 169 -18.90 9.28 -15.55
N LEU A 170 -19.44 9.96 -14.54
CA LEU A 170 -19.74 9.34 -13.24
C LEU A 170 -20.67 8.13 -13.40
N VAL A 171 -21.74 8.22 -14.19
CA VAL A 171 -22.66 7.10 -14.43
C VAL A 171 -21.95 5.88 -15.04
N LYS A 172 -21.09 6.10 -16.04
CA LYS A 172 -20.31 5.01 -16.67
C LYS A 172 -19.28 4.42 -15.71
N VAL A 173 -18.66 5.24 -14.88
CA VAL A 173 -17.70 4.79 -13.87
C VAL A 173 -18.40 3.99 -12.76
N LEU A 174 -19.58 4.42 -12.30
CA LEU A 174 -20.39 3.65 -11.35
C LEU A 174 -20.78 2.29 -11.94
N ASP A 175 -21.14 2.22 -13.22
CA ASP A 175 -21.39 0.96 -13.93
C ASP A 175 -20.15 0.05 -13.97
N VAL A 176 -18.95 0.62 -14.11
CA VAL A 176 -17.68 -0.13 -14.01
C VAL A 176 -17.44 -0.66 -12.58
N LEU A 177 -17.58 0.20 -11.56
CA LEU A 177 -17.37 -0.20 -10.16
C LEU A 177 -18.38 -1.27 -9.71
N LEU A 178 -19.66 -1.11 -10.08
CA LEU A 178 -20.70 -2.10 -9.82
C LEU A 178 -20.43 -3.41 -10.56
N PHE A 179 -19.90 -3.35 -11.78
CA PHE A 179 -19.46 -4.54 -12.50
C PHE A 179 -18.29 -5.24 -11.78
N TYR A 180 -17.33 -4.50 -11.21
CA TYR A 180 -16.26 -5.11 -10.40
C TYR A 180 -16.82 -5.85 -9.18
N VAL A 181 -17.79 -5.25 -8.49
CA VAL A 181 -18.50 -5.90 -7.38
C VAL A 181 -19.25 -7.15 -7.85
N GLU A 182 -19.96 -7.09 -8.99
CA GLU A 182 -20.61 -8.27 -9.61
C GLU A 182 -19.60 -9.39 -9.90
N LYS A 183 -18.35 -9.04 -10.27
CA LYS A 183 -17.27 -9.99 -10.54
C LYS A 183 -16.49 -10.45 -9.31
N GLY A 184 -16.89 -10.05 -8.10
CA GLY A 184 -16.35 -10.55 -6.84
C GLY A 184 -15.39 -9.60 -6.11
N ALA A 185 -15.30 -8.33 -6.53
CA ALA A 185 -14.57 -7.32 -5.77
C ALA A 185 -15.26 -7.12 -4.40
N SER A 186 -14.52 -7.42 -3.34
CA SER A 186 -14.92 -7.15 -1.95
C SER A 186 -14.32 -5.84 -1.43
N LEU A 187 -13.25 -5.37 -2.06
CA LEU A 187 -12.64 -4.08 -1.80
C LEU A 187 -12.36 -3.36 -3.13
N LEU A 188 -12.43 -2.03 -3.11
CA LEU A 188 -12.15 -1.18 -4.28
C LEU A 188 -11.09 -0.15 -3.90
N ARG A 189 -9.94 -0.20 -4.58
CA ARG A 189 -8.89 0.81 -4.45
C ARG A 189 -9.11 1.91 -5.48
N LEU A 190 -9.37 3.13 -5.01
CA LEU A 190 -9.52 4.30 -5.87
C LEU A 190 -8.15 4.90 -6.14
N ASP A 191 -7.65 4.64 -7.34
CA ASP A 191 -6.32 5.05 -7.78
C ASP A 191 -6.29 6.53 -8.19
N ALA A 192 -5.23 7.24 -7.80
CA ALA A 192 -4.99 8.63 -8.17
C ALA A 192 -6.19 9.56 -7.90
N ILE A 193 -6.99 9.24 -6.89
CA ILE A 193 -8.33 9.82 -6.71
C ILE A 193 -8.29 11.32 -6.43
N ALA A 194 -7.18 11.82 -5.87
CA ALA A 194 -7.00 13.22 -5.55
C ALA A 194 -7.11 14.17 -6.76
N PHE A 195 -6.84 13.67 -7.96
CA PHE A 195 -6.83 14.46 -9.20
C PHE A 195 -8.15 14.41 -9.98
N ILE A 196 -9.17 13.69 -9.48
CA ILE A 196 -10.38 13.35 -10.23
C ILE A 196 -11.15 14.60 -10.72
N TRP A 197 -11.16 15.68 -9.94
CA TRP A 197 -11.84 16.93 -10.28
C TRP A 197 -10.88 18.04 -10.74
N LYS A 198 -11.28 18.82 -11.74
CA LYS A 198 -10.48 19.89 -12.35
C LYS A 198 -11.24 21.20 -12.31
N GLU A 199 -10.62 22.23 -11.74
CA GLU A 199 -11.16 23.59 -11.69
C GLU A 199 -10.07 24.61 -12.02
N LEU A 200 -10.26 25.36 -13.11
CA LEU A 200 -9.27 26.33 -13.59
C LEU A 200 -8.99 27.40 -12.54
N GLY A 201 -7.71 27.76 -12.38
CA GLY A 201 -7.27 28.71 -11.36
C GLY A 201 -7.06 28.11 -9.96
N THR A 202 -7.29 26.80 -9.79
CA THR A 202 -7.00 26.06 -8.55
C THR A 202 -5.80 25.12 -8.73
N ASN A 203 -5.45 24.39 -7.67
CA ASN A 203 -4.44 23.35 -7.69
C ASN A 203 -4.90 22.04 -8.37
N CYS A 204 -6.20 21.86 -8.64
CA CYS A 204 -6.82 20.64 -9.20
C CYS A 204 -6.45 19.36 -8.44
N VAL A 205 -6.29 19.45 -7.12
CA VAL A 205 -5.98 18.31 -6.27
C VAL A 205 -6.64 18.49 -4.89
N HIS A 206 -7.26 17.43 -4.36
CA HIS A 206 -8.02 17.46 -3.09
C HIS A 206 -9.18 18.47 -3.07
N LEU A 207 -9.78 18.77 -4.23
CA LEU A 207 -10.90 19.72 -4.28
C LEU A 207 -12.13 19.14 -3.55
N PRO A 208 -13.02 19.98 -2.98
CA PRO A 208 -14.22 19.51 -2.29
C PRO A 208 -15.07 18.53 -3.12
N GLN A 209 -15.16 18.77 -4.42
CA GLN A 209 -15.89 17.92 -5.36
C GLN A 209 -15.26 16.51 -5.50
N THR A 210 -13.96 16.36 -5.26
CA THR A 210 -13.31 15.05 -5.17
C THR A 210 -13.90 14.24 -4.01
N HIS A 211 -14.03 14.85 -2.83
CA HIS A 211 -14.63 14.20 -1.65
C HIS A 211 -16.11 13.87 -1.89
N GLU A 212 -16.89 14.81 -2.42
CA GLU A 212 -18.32 14.61 -2.74
C GLU A 212 -18.52 13.46 -3.73
N LEU A 213 -17.63 13.30 -4.73
CA LEU A 213 -17.68 12.19 -5.66
C LEU A 213 -17.46 10.84 -4.97
N ILE A 214 -16.50 10.75 -4.07
CA ILE A 214 -16.19 9.50 -3.35
C ILE A 214 -17.33 9.13 -2.40
N GLN A 215 -17.89 10.10 -1.68
CA GLN A 215 -19.07 9.92 -0.84
C GLN A 215 -20.26 9.37 -1.66
N LEU A 216 -20.55 9.99 -2.82
CA LEU A 216 -21.61 9.52 -3.71
C LEU A 216 -21.33 8.11 -4.27
N MET A 217 -20.08 7.81 -4.66
CA MET A 217 -19.69 6.47 -5.09
C MET A 217 -19.93 5.44 -3.99
N ARG A 218 -19.55 5.76 -2.74
CA ARG A 218 -19.79 4.91 -1.58
C ARG A 218 -21.28 4.68 -1.35
N GLU A 219 -22.10 5.73 -1.35
CA GLU A 219 -23.55 5.61 -1.15
C GLU A 219 -24.18 4.67 -2.18
N VAL A 220 -23.84 4.84 -3.46
CA VAL A 220 -24.37 3.99 -4.54
C VAL A 220 -23.93 2.54 -4.39
N ILE A 221 -22.65 2.29 -4.08
CA ILE A 221 -22.14 0.93 -3.89
C ILE A 221 -22.79 0.29 -2.66
N HIS A 222 -22.89 1.00 -1.54
CA HIS A 222 -23.45 0.47 -0.29
C HIS A 222 -24.96 0.25 -0.34
N ALA A 223 -25.68 0.93 -1.23
CA ALA A 223 -27.09 0.65 -1.47
C ALA A 223 -27.34 -0.77 -2.01
N VAL A 224 -26.35 -1.38 -2.68
CA VAL A 224 -26.48 -2.72 -3.28
C VAL A 224 -25.49 -3.76 -2.72
N ALA A 225 -24.35 -3.32 -2.21
CA ALA A 225 -23.26 -4.14 -1.71
C ALA A 225 -22.60 -3.49 -0.46
N PRO A 226 -23.31 -3.42 0.69
CA PRO A 226 -22.81 -2.81 1.93
C PRO A 226 -21.55 -3.49 2.51
N GLU A 227 -21.21 -4.70 2.07
CA GLU A 227 -19.99 -5.42 2.45
C GLU A 227 -18.71 -4.88 1.79
N VAL A 228 -18.83 -4.06 0.74
CA VAL A 228 -17.68 -3.57 -0.03
C VAL A 228 -16.96 -2.45 0.71
N ILE A 229 -15.64 -2.57 0.80
CA ILE A 229 -14.76 -1.61 1.45
C ILE A 229 -14.09 -0.74 0.38
N ILE A 230 -14.13 0.57 0.54
CA ILE A 230 -13.43 1.52 -0.34
C ILE A 230 -12.15 1.96 0.35
N ILE A 231 -11.06 1.91 -0.39
CA ILE A 231 -9.76 2.44 0.00
C ILE A 231 -9.31 3.50 -1.00
N THR A 232 -8.89 4.66 -0.52
CA THR A 232 -8.31 5.71 -1.37
C THR A 232 -6.79 5.62 -1.35
N GLU A 233 -6.18 5.84 -2.50
CA GLU A 233 -4.73 6.00 -2.58
C GLU A 233 -4.35 7.44 -2.87
N THR A 234 -3.68 8.07 -1.91
CA THR A 234 -3.16 9.43 -2.01
C THR A 234 -1.79 9.60 -1.36
N ASN A 235 -0.72 9.50 -2.16
CA ASN A 235 0.65 9.76 -1.72
C ASN A 235 0.95 11.26 -1.55
N VAL A 236 0.42 11.83 -0.48
CA VAL A 236 0.46 13.26 -0.14
C VAL A 236 0.84 13.46 1.33
N PRO A 237 1.14 14.70 1.79
CA PRO A 237 1.37 14.98 3.21
C PRO A 237 0.26 14.40 4.10
N HIS A 238 0.62 13.93 5.29
CA HIS A 238 -0.24 13.12 6.15
C HIS A 238 -1.65 13.71 6.36
N ASN A 239 -1.75 15.02 6.62
CA ASN A 239 -3.03 15.70 6.87
C ASN A 239 -3.96 15.71 5.64
N GLU A 240 -3.41 15.77 4.43
CA GLU A 240 -4.19 15.71 3.19
C GLU A 240 -4.66 14.27 2.88
N ASN A 241 -3.92 13.27 3.33
CA ASN A 241 -4.27 11.86 3.11
C ASN A 241 -5.39 11.40 4.05
N ILE A 242 -5.38 11.84 5.31
CA ILE A 242 -6.42 11.43 6.28
C ILE A 242 -7.77 12.13 6.06
N SER A 243 -7.84 13.21 5.27
CA SER A 243 -9.11 13.88 4.97
C SER A 243 -10.07 12.98 4.19
N TYR A 244 -9.57 11.96 3.48
CA TYR A 244 -10.38 10.99 2.74
C TYR A 244 -11.17 10.01 3.61
N PHE A 245 -10.99 10.05 4.94
CA PHE A 245 -11.93 9.40 5.84
C PHE A 245 -13.28 10.14 5.93
N GLY A 246 -13.37 11.37 5.41
CA GLY A 246 -14.55 12.22 5.54
C GLY A 246 -14.86 12.52 7.02
N GLU A 247 -16.14 12.44 7.36
CA GLU A 247 -16.62 12.54 8.76
C GLU A 247 -16.46 11.22 9.53
N GLY A 248 -15.78 10.23 8.93
CA GLY A 248 -15.46 8.94 9.52
C GLY A 248 -16.49 7.84 9.22
N ASP A 249 -17.52 8.08 8.42
CA ASP A 249 -18.44 7.02 7.98
C ASP A 249 -19.13 7.24 6.63
N ASP A 250 -18.72 8.25 5.87
CA ASP A 250 -19.35 8.71 4.64
C ASP A 250 -18.43 8.63 3.40
N GLU A 251 -17.10 8.59 3.57
CA GLU A 251 -16.14 8.58 2.46
C GLU A 251 -15.34 7.27 2.34
N ALA A 252 -14.01 7.22 2.48
CA ALA A 252 -13.26 5.97 2.43
C ALA A 252 -13.26 5.26 3.79
N GLN A 253 -13.37 3.93 3.80
CA GLN A 253 -13.21 3.14 5.03
C GLN A 253 -11.74 2.95 5.39
N MET A 254 -10.87 2.96 4.39
CA MET A 254 -9.43 2.80 4.57
C MET A 254 -8.66 3.86 3.78
N VAL A 255 -7.52 4.30 4.33
CA VAL A 255 -6.54 5.13 3.61
C VAL A 255 -5.16 4.55 3.79
N TYR A 256 -4.32 4.64 2.76
CA TYR A 256 -2.93 4.21 2.82
C TYR A 256 -2.12 5.01 3.85
N ASN A 257 -1.27 4.35 4.61
CA ASN A 257 -0.40 5.01 5.56
C ASN A 257 0.97 5.37 4.95
N PHE A 258 1.00 6.32 4.00
CA PHE A 258 2.20 6.64 3.19
C PHE A 258 3.39 7.20 3.97
N ALA A 259 3.19 7.74 5.16
CA ALA A 259 4.30 8.21 6.01
C ALA A 259 5.07 7.03 6.65
N LEU A 260 4.42 5.88 6.85
CA LEU A 260 5.01 4.73 7.53
C LEU A 260 6.23 4.14 6.80
N PRO A 261 6.18 3.80 5.49
CA PRO A 261 7.32 3.22 4.78
C PRO A 261 8.64 4.02 4.89
N PRO A 262 8.69 5.33 4.56
CA PRO A 262 9.93 6.10 4.65
C PRO A 262 10.37 6.36 6.10
N LEU A 263 9.45 6.63 7.03
CA LEU A 263 9.82 6.85 8.44
C LEU A 263 10.40 5.60 9.09
N LEU A 264 9.79 4.44 8.81
CA LEU A 264 10.26 3.16 9.33
C LEU A 264 11.65 2.82 8.78
N ALA A 265 11.86 3.04 7.48
CA ALA A 265 13.18 2.87 6.87
C ALA A 265 14.22 3.81 7.50
N PHE A 266 13.88 5.08 7.69
CA PHE A 266 14.76 6.07 8.31
C PHE A 266 15.13 5.66 9.74
N SER A 267 14.13 5.31 10.56
CA SER A 267 14.34 4.93 11.94
C SER A 267 15.20 3.67 12.09
N ILE A 268 15.06 2.68 11.21
CA ILE A 268 15.90 1.47 11.22
C ILE A 268 17.34 1.80 10.83
N LEU A 269 17.55 2.67 9.83
CA LEU A 269 18.88 3.06 9.37
C LEU A 269 19.63 3.92 10.40
N GLU A 270 18.93 4.84 11.07
CA GLU A 270 19.50 5.69 12.13
C GLU A 270 19.60 4.93 13.48
N GLY A 271 18.77 3.90 13.67
CA GLY A 271 18.56 3.24 14.95
C GLY A 271 17.94 4.20 15.97
N ASP A 272 17.04 5.08 15.53
CA ASP A 272 16.37 6.09 16.35
C ASP A 272 14.88 6.19 15.94
N THR A 273 14.00 6.01 16.92
CA THR A 273 12.55 5.94 16.76
C THR A 273 11.86 7.26 17.11
N THR A 274 12.58 8.31 17.51
CA THR A 274 11.99 9.57 17.98
C THR A 274 10.98 10.16 16.98
N LYS A 275 11.34 10.20 15.69
CA LYS A 275 10.47 10.70 14.62
C LYS A 275 9.29 9.77 14.36
N LEU A 276 9.53 8.46 14.34
CA LEU A 276 8.49 7.44 14.13
C LEU A 276 7.47 7.47 15.28
N THR A 277 7.91 7.48 16.53
CA THR A 277 7.06 7.55 17.73
C THR A 277 6.28 8.86 17.77
N GLY A 278 6.93 10.01 17.58
CA GLY A 278 6.25 11.30 17.58
C GLY A 278 5.20 11.45 16.47
N TRP A 279 5.48 10.91 15.28
CA TRP A 279 4.48 10.83 14.21
C TRP A 279 3.34 9.85 14.55
N ALA A 280 3.66 8.67 15.08
CA ALA A 280 2.66 7.66 15.43
C ALA A 280 1.69 8.16 16.52
N GLU A 281 2.19 8.88 17.53
CA GLU A 281 1.39 9.54 18.56
C GLU A 281 0.41 10.60 18.00
N SER A 282 0.70 11.15 16.81
CA SER A 282 -0.19 12.11 16.15
C SER A 282 -1.36 11.44 15.41
N LEU A 283 -1.31 10.12 15.20
CA LEU A 283 -2.33 9.38 14.46
C LEU A 283 -3.67 9.43 15.19
N LYS A 284 -4.70 9.89 14.48
CA LYS A 284 -6.08 9.95 14.94
C LYS A 284 -7.01 9.41 13.86
N LEU A 285 -8.02 8.68 14.29
CA LEU A 285 -9.13 8.25 13.45
C LEU A 285 -10.36 9.10 13.79
N PRO A 286 -11.13 9.58 12.79
CA PRO A 286 -12.35 10.35 13.03
C PRO A 286 -13.48 9.51 13.65
N SER A 287 -13.42 8.18 13.52
CA SER A 287 -14.40 7.24 14.08
C SER A 287 -13.78 5.86 14.33
N ASP A 288 -14.57 4.95 14.91
CA ASP A 288 -14.27 3.52 15.07
C ASP A 288 -14.69 2.67 13.85
N LYS A 289 -15.03 3.30 12.72
CA LYS A 289 -15.49 2.65 11.48
C LYS A 289 -14.49 2.76 10.33
N VAL A 290 -13.40 3.51 10.53
CA VAL A 290 -12.34 3.71 9.55
C VAL A 290 -11.00 3.28 10.13
N CYS A 291 -10.07 2.86 9.29
CA CYS A 291 -8.75 2.47 9.75
C CYS A 291 -7.65 2.74 8.71
N PHE A 292 -6.40 2.80 9.16
CA PHE A 292 -5.26 2.88 8.27
C PHE A 292 -5.00 1.56 7.55
N PHE A 293 -4.47 1.66 6.33
CA PHE A 293 -3.84 0.57 5.61
C PHE A 293 -2.32 0.69 5.74
N ASN A 294 -1.73 -0.12 6.61
CA ASN A 294 -0.32 -0.03 7.00
C ASN A 294 0.52 -0.92 6.10
N PHE A 295 1.57 -0.40 5.48
CA PHE A 295 2.41 -1.15 4.54
C PHE A 295 3.86 -0.66 4.61
N THR A 296 4.80 -1.46 4.09
CA THR A 296 6.21 -1.05 3.94
C THR A 296 6.61 -0.82 2.48
N ALA A 297 5.95 -1.49 1.54
CA ALA A 297 6.30 -1.42 0.13
C ALA A 297 5.07 -1.60 -0.74
N SER A 298 5.16 -1.15 -1.98
CA SER A 298 4.11 -1.34 -2.98
C SER A 298 4.74 -1.57 -4.35
N HIS A 299 3.91 -1.56 -5.38
CA HIS A 299 4.37 -1.57 -6.75
C HIS A 299 5.11 -0.28 -7.12
N ASP A 300 4.79 0.84 -6.48
CA ASP A 300 5.56 2.08 -6.58
C ASP A 300 6.76 2.06 -5.64
N GLY A 301 7.69 2.99 -5.84
CA GLY A 301 8.79 3.17 -4.90
C GLY A 301 8.32 3.80 -3.59
N VAL A 302 9.23 3.88 -2.62
CA VAL A 302 8.94 4.53 -1.34
C VAL A 302 8.88 6.04 -1.56
N GLY A 303 7.66 6.58 -1.57
CA GLY A 303 7.42 8.02 -1.66
C GLY A 303 7.94 8.76 -0.44
N VAL A 304 8.62 9.89 -0.64
CA VAL A 304 9.17 10.71 0.46
C VAL A 304 8.37 11.98 0.72
N ARG A 305 7.31 12.23 -0.07
CA ARG A 305 6.44 13.41 0.11
C ARG A 305 5.67 13.38 1.42
N ALA A 306 5.23 12.20 1.86
CA ALA A 306 4.45 12.06 3.10
C ALA A 306 5.24 12.43 4.37
N VAL A 307 6.58 12.55 4.27
CA VAL A 307 7.48 12.85 5.40
C VAL A 307 8.19 14.19 5.28
N SER A 308 7.87 15.01 4.26
CA SER A 308 8.55 16.30 4.05
C SER A 308 8.41 17.28 5.21
N ASP A 309 7.34 17.15 5.99
CA ASP A 309 7.08 17.98 7.17
C ASP A 309 7.57 17.33 8.48
N ILE A 310 8.19 16.14 8.40
CA ILE A 310 8.61 15.32 9.54
C ILE A 310 10.14 15.17 9.58
N LEU A 311 10.76 14.91 8.42
CA LEU A 311 12.20 14.75 8.26
C LEU A 311 12.80 16.03 7.66
N ASP A 312 13.92 16.47 8.21
CA ASP A 312 14.70 17.57 7.63
C ASP A 312 15.54 17.09 6.42
N ASP A 313 16.17 18.03 5.71
CA ASP A 313 16.96 17.72 4.51
C ASP A 313 18.13 16.75 4.79
N ARG A 314 18.74 16.81 5.97
CA ARG A 314 19.83 15.89 6.34
C ARG A 314 19.29 14.48 6.55
N GLU A 315 18.17 14.38 7.28
CA GLU A 315 17.48 13.11 7.56
C GLU A 315 16.95 12.47 6.26
N LEU A 316 16.40 13.27 5.35
CA LEU A 316 15.96 12.80 4.04
C LEU A 316 17.13 12.36 3.15
N ASN A 317 18.25 13.09 3.20
CA ASN A 317 19.46 12.70 2.46
C ASN A 317 20.06 11.39 2.97
N LEU A 318 19.87 11.02 4.24
CA LEU A 318 20.25 9.70 4.73
C LEU A 318 19.53 8.60 3.95
N LEU A 319 18.20 8.69 3.81
CA LEU A 319 17.39 7.73 3.05
C LEU A 319 17.84 7.64 1.58
N VAL A 320 18.04 8.80 0.94
CA VAL A 320 18.49 8.89 -0.46
C VAL A 320 19.86 8.21 -0.63
N ASN A 321 20.83 8.59 0.19
CA ASN A 321 22.19 8.06 0.09
C ASN A 321 22.23 6.55 0.39
N SER A 322 21.49 6.08 1.39
CA SER A 322 21.37 4.65 1.69
C SER A 322 20.73 3.89 0.54
N CYS A 323 19.63 4.40 -0.03
CA CYS A 323 18.99 3.82 -1.21
C CYS A 323 19.98 3.66 -2.36
N GLU A 324 20.71 4.71 -2.73
CA GLU A 324 21.70 4.66 -3.82
C GLU A 324 22.88 3.73 -3.50
N ALA A 325 23.41 3.78 -2.27
CA ALA A 325 24.50 2.93 -1.83
C ALA A 325 24.15 1.44 -1.86
N HIS A 326 22.87 1.11 -1.64
CA HIS A 326 22.35 -0.26 -1.69
C HIS A 326 21.89 -0.68 -3.11
N GLY A 327 22.15 0.15 -4.13
CA GLY A 327 21.83 -0.13 -5.53
C GLY A 327 20.43 0.28 -5.97
N GLY A 328 19.67 0.96 -5.11
CA GLY A 328 18.42 1.60 -5.49
C GLY A 328 18.62 2.84 -6.37
N LEU A 329 17.51 3.41 -6.82
CA LEU A 329 17.47 4.57 -7.71
C LEU A 329 16.51 5.63 -7.17
N VAL A 330 16.81 6.90 -7.37
CA VAL A 330 15.93 7.99 -6.91
C VAL A 330 15.26 8.68 -8.09
N SER A 331 13.93 8.77 -8.02
CA SER A 331 13.14 9.60 -8.91
C SER A 331 12.99 10.99 -8.28
N TYR A 332 13.26 12.03 -9.07
CA TYR A 332 13.19 13.41 -8.63
C TYR A 332 12.00 14.14 -9.28
N ARG A 333 11.44 15.11 -8.56
CA ARG A 333 10.49 16.08 -9.11
C ARG A 333 11.17 17.44 -9.29
N SER A 334 10.66 18.22 -10.24
CA SER A 334 11.04 19.62 -10.44
C SER A 334 9.86 20.50 -10.03
N VAL A 335 10.12 21.50 -9.19
CA VAL A 335 9.14 22.54 -8.84
C VAL A 335 9.58 23.82 -9.54
N GLY A 336 9.04 24.07 -10.73
CA GLY A 336 9.46 25.21 -11.56
C GLY A 336 10.90 25.09 -12.10
N ASP A 337 11.60 26.23 -12.18
CA ASP A 337 12.96 26.36 -12.74
C ASP A 337 14.10 26.13 -11.71
N GLU A 338 13.80 25.74 -10.45
CA GLU A 338 14.80 25.47 -9.41
C GLU A 338 14.77 24.02 -8.86
N GLU A 339 15.76 23.72 -8.00
CA GLU A 339 16.31 22.46 -7.50
C GLU A 339 15.44 21.19 -7.52
N LYS A 340 16.05 20.09 -7.97
CA LYS A 340 15.44 18.75 -7.97
C LYS A 340 15.28 18.24 -6.53
N SER A 341 14.04 17.98 -6.11
CA SER A 341 13.78 17.31 -4.83
C SER A 341 13.49 15.82 -5.03
N PRO A 342 13.98 14.93 -4.15
CA PRO A 342 13.65 13.51 -4.23
C PRO A 342 12.15 13.33 -4.05
N TYR A 343 11.56 12.46 -4.87
CA TYR A 343 10.12 12.17 -4.86
C TYR A 343 9.85 10.73 -4.43
N GLU A 344 10.66 9.79 -4.92
CA GLU A 344 10.43 8.35 -4.74
C GLU A 344 11.76 7.59 -4.75
N LEU A 345 11.95 6.73 -3.74
CA LEU A 345 13.07 5.80 -3.63
C LEU A 345 12.67 4.46 -4.27
N ASN A 346 13.34 4.10 -5.36
CA ASN A 346 13.08 2.88 -6.12
C ASN A 346 14.09 1.82 -5.71
N CYS A 347 13.67 0.94 -4.80
CA CYS A 347 14.49 -0.11 -4.23
C CYS A 347 13.59 -1.18 -3.61
N SER A 348 14.03 -2.43 -3.55
CA SER A 348 13.38 -3.46 -2.75
C SER A 348 13.47 -3.05 -1.28
N TYR A 349 12.43 -3.31 -0.49
CA TYR A 349 12.41 -2.76 0.88
C TYR A 349 13.53 -3.36 1.75
N ILE A 350 13.85 -4.65 1.59
CA ILE A 350 14.98 -5.27 2.30
C ILE A 350 16.31 -4.59 1.96
N ASP A 351 16.49 -4.14 0.72
CA ASP A 351 17.69 -3.43 0.29
C ASP A 351 17.65 -1.94 0.68
N ILE A 352 16.49 -1.34 0.93
CA ILE A 352 16.44 -0.01 1.59
C ILE A 352 17.00 -0.12 3.00
N LEU A 353 16.56 -1.13 3.76
CA LEU A 353 16.90 -1.29 5.17
C LEU A 353 18.34 -1.77 5.41
N SER A 354 18.99 -2.38 4.43
CA SER A 354 20.30 -3.02 4.62
C SER A 354 21.05 -3.16 3.31
N SER A 355 22.38 -3.09 3.36
CA SER A 355 23.20 -3.32 2.18
C SER A 355 23.05 -4.77 1.69
N PRO A 356 22.99 -5.03 0.38
CA PRO A 356 23.01 -6.40 -0.14
C PRO A 356 24.27 -7.20 0.24
N GLN A 357 25.34 -6.52 0.65
CA GLN A 357 26.60 -7.13 1.12
C GLN A 357 26.65 -7.32 2.64
N GLU A 358 25.63 -6.84 3.37
CA GLU A 358 25.52 -7.02 4.82
C GLU A 358 25.17 -8.47 5.17
N ASP A 359 25.52 -8.89 6.38
CA ASP A 359 25.27 -10.26 6.85
C ASP A 359 23.77 -10.62 6.77
N CYS A 360 23.47 -11.82 6.27
CA CYS A 360 22.09 -12.26 6.06
C CYS A 360 21.27 -12.25 7.35
N SER A 361 21.88 -12.47 8.52
CA SER A 361 21.17 -12.42 9.80
C SER A 361 20.71 -10.99 10.14
N ILE A 362 21.52 -9.97 9.85
CA ILE A 362 21.16 -8.57 10.08
C ILE A 362 20.07 -8.13 9.09
N ARG A 363 20.22 -8.49 7.82
CA ARG A 363 19.22 -8.22 6.78
C ARG A 363 17.86 -8.84 7.14
N LEU A 364 17.87 -10.11 7.57
CA LEU A 364 16.68 -10.81 8.05
C LEU A 364 16.05 -10.09 9.24
N LYS A 365 16.85 -9.77 10.26
CA LYS A 365 16.39 -9.10 11.49
C LYS A 365 15.73 -7.75 11.21
N ARG A 366 16.38 -6.87 10.44
CA ARG A 366 15.81 -5.55 10.08
C ARG A 366 14.55 -5.67 9.24
N MET A 367 14.52 -6.60 8.29
CA MET A 367 13.33 -6.83 7.48
C MET A 367 12.18 -7.32 8.36
N ILE A 368 12.38 -8.35 9.18
CA ILE A 368 11.34 -8.86 10.08
C ILE A 368 10.90 -7.82 11.12
N LEU A 369 11.82 -7.02 11.66
CA LEU A 369 11.52 -5.86 12.52
C LEU A 369 10.55 -4.91 11.84
N SER A 370 10.83 -4.50 10.59
CA SER A 370 9.96 -3.60 9.85
C SER A 370 8.57 -4.19 9.62
N GLN A 371 8.49 -5.48 9.31
CA GLN A 371 7.22 -6.14 9.06
C GLN A 371 6.41 -6.33 10.35
N ALA A 372 7.06 -6.62 11.48
CA ALA A 372 6.40 -6.72 12.78
C ALA A 372 5.80 -5.38 13.24
N VAL A 373 6.50 -4.27 12.98
CA VAL A 373 5.95 -2.93 13.25
C VAL A 373 4.65 -2.73 12.47
N VAL A 374 4.63 -3.05 11.16
CA VAL A 374 3.40 -2.95 10.35
C VAL A 374 2.28 -3.84 10.89
N LEU A 375 2.60 -5.06 11.33
CA LEU A 375 1.62 -5.99 11.92
C LEU A 375 1.10 -5.51 13.28
N ALA A 376 1.84 -4.68 14.03
CA ALA A 376 1.43 -4.17 15.33
C ALA A 376 0.71 -2.82 15.27
N MET A 377 0.88 -2.06 14.18
CA MET A 377 0.25 -0.75 13.99
C MET A 377 -1.29 -0.85 13.96
N PRO A 378 -2.01 0.14 14.50
CA PRO A 378 -3.47 0.21 14.40
C PRO A 378 -3.90 0.30 12.92
N GLY A 379 -4.71 -0.67 12.49
CA GLY A 379 -5.17 -0.78 11.11
C GLY A 379 -4.97 -2.17 10.50
N VAL A 380 -5.13 -2.23 9.18
CA VAL A 380 -4.98 -3.45 8.39
C VAL A 380 -3.60 -3.48 7.72
N PRO A 381 -2.83 -4.57 7.84
CA PRO A 381 -1.54 -4.70 7.17
C PRO A 381 -1.71 -5.03 5.69
N GLY A 382 -1.03 -4.25 4.86
CA GLY A 382 -0.78 -4.47 3.44
C GLY A 382 0.61 -5.06 3.23
N ILE A 383 0.66 -6.29 2.75
CA ILE A 383 1.91 -7.01 2.51
C ILE A 383 2.18 -6.99 1.01
N TYR A 384 3.30 -6.42 0.58
CA TYR A 384 3.70 -6.52 -0.82
C TYR A 384 4.34 -7.89 -1.11
N PHE A 385 4.00 -8.49 -2.24
CA PHE A 385 4.47 -9.82 -2.62
C PHE A 385 6.00 -9.98 -2.48
N HIS A 386 6.77 -9.00 -2.94
CA HIS A 386 8.23 -9.04 -2.83
C HIS A 386 8.76 -8.90 -1.40
N SER A 387 8.02 -8.22 -0.52
CA SER A 387 8.34 -8.17 0.92
C SER A 387 8.02 -9.49 1.61
N LEU A 388 6.99 -10.21 1.17
CA LEU A 388 6.65 -11.54 1.67
C LEU A 388 7.73 -12.58 1.32
N VAL A 389 8.16 -12.63 0.06
CA VAL A 389 9.11 -13.64 -0.43
C VAL A 389 10.57 -13.18 -0.40
N GLY A 390 10.88 -12.03 0.21
CA GLY A 390 12.25 -11.54 0.34
C GLY A 390 12.97 -11.32 -0.98
N SER A 391 12.30 -10.66 -1.94
CA SER A 391 12.96 -10.27 -3.20
C SER A 391 13.89 -9.08 -3.01
N GLN A 392 14.95 -9.06 -3.82
CA GLN A 392 15.99 -8.03 -3.82
C GLN A 392 15.88 -7.18 -5.09
N ASN A 393 16.73 -6.17 -5.22
CA ASN A 393 16.76 -5.25 -6.36
C ASN A 393 16.89 -5.98 -7.72
N TYR A 394 15.86 -5.86 -8.56
CA TYR A 394 15.81 -6.45 -9.89
C TYR A 394 16.36 -5.50 -10.97
N HIS A 395 17.68 -5.31 -10.95
CA HIS A 395 18.37 -4.38 -11.85
C HIS A 395 18.19 -4.70 -13.34
N GLU A 396 17.94 -5.96 -13.69
CA GLU A 396 17.73 -6.35 -15.09
C GLU A 396 16.48 -5.69 -15.69
N ALA A 397 15.37 -5.63 -14.95
CA ALA A 397 14.18 -4.94 -15.42
C ALA A 397 14.42 -3.44 -15.63
N VAL A 398 15.16 -2.78 -14.74
CA VAL A 398 15.51 -1.37 -14.94
C VAL A 398 16.31 -1.18 -16.23
N ARG A 399 17.30 -2.05 -16.49
CA ARG A 399 18.10 -1.97 -17.72
C ARG A 399 17.25 -2.16 -18.98
N LYS A 400 16.30 -3.10 -18.95
CA LYS A 400 15.41 -3.41 -20.10
C LYS A 400 14.37 -2.32 -20.33
N THR A 401 13.71 -1.85 -19.27
CA THR A 401 12.55 -0.95 -19.35
C THR A 401 12.90 0.53 -19.29
N ARG A 402 14.10 0.87 -18.76
CA ARG A 402 14.52 2.24 -18.42
C ARG A 402 13.60 2.93 -17.40
N ARG A 403 12.82 2.16 -16.63
CA ARG A 403 11.94 2.65 -15.57
C ARG A 403 12.50 2.23 -14.22
N ASN A 404 12.74 3.20 -13.33
CA ASN A 404 13.29 2.93 -12.00
C ASN A 404 12.39 1.98 -11.19
N ARG A 405 11.06 2.18 -11.22
CA ARG A 405 10.08 1.37 -10.47
C ARG A 405 10.12 -0.12 -10.80
N ALA A 406 10.64 -0.49 -11.98
CA ALA A 406 10.75 -1.88 -12.38
C ALA A 406 11.74 -2.70 -11.51
N ILE A 407 12.58 -2.03 -10.71
CA ILE A 407 13.54 -2.66 -9.78
C ILE A 407 12.86 -3.52 -8.70
N ASN A 408 11.60 -3.26 -8.38
CA ASN A 408 10.84 -3.97 -7.33
C ASN A 408 9.58 -4.65 -7.91
N ARG A 409 9.67 -5.16 -9.16
CA ARG A 409 8.54 -5.75 -9.91
C ARG A 409 8.96 -7.03 -10.66
N GLU A 410 9.90 -7.79 -10.12
CA GLU A 410 10.41 -9.02 -10.75
C GLU A 410 9.30 -10.06 -10.93
N LYS A 411 9.14 -10.59 -12.14
CA LYS A 411 8.20 -11.71 -12.39
C LYS A 411 8.91 -13.02 -12.08
N LEU A 412 8.42 -13.78 -11.11
CA LEU A 412 9.08 -14.99 -10.61
C LEU A 412 8.53 -16.24 -11.29
N ASN A 413 9.41 -17.13 -11.72
CA ASN A 413 8.99 -18.45 -12.16
C ASN A 413 8.58 -19.30 -10.94
N PHE A 414 7.46 -20.01 -11.05
CA PHE A 414 6.87 -20.77 -9.94
C PHE A 414 7.78 -21.86 -9.38
N ASP A 415 8.46 -22.63 -10.25
CA ASP A 415 9.29 -23.74 -9.80
C ASP A 415 10.56 -23.21 -9.11
N ASN A 416 11.15 -22.15 -9.65
CA ASN A 416 12.32 -21.50 -9.05
C ASN A 416 12.00 -20.92 -7.67
N ILE A 417 10.92 -20.15 -7.54
CA ILE A 417 10.57 -19.54 -6.24
C ILE A 417 10.21 -20.61 -5.21
N LYS A 418 9.58 -21.70 -5.64
CA LYS A 418 9.33 -22.86 -4.77
C LYS A 418 10.62 -23.46 -4.24
N GLU A 419 11.59 -23.75 -5.10
CA GLU A 419 12.90 -24.28 -4.68
C GLU A 419 13.61 -23.34 -3.70
N GLU A 420 13.60 -22.04 -3.96
CA GLU A 420 14.26 -21.04 -3.09
C GLU A 420 13.53 -20.83 -1.75
N LEU A 421 12.19 -20.94 -1.74
CA LEU A 421 11.39 -20.91 -0.52
C LEU A 421 11.55 -22.19 0.29
N ASP A 422 11.93 -23.31 -0.33
CA ASP A 422 12.17 -24.60 0.34
C ASP A 422 13.65 -24.78 0.78
N GLU A 423 14.58 -23.98 0.24
CA GLU A 423 16.01 -24.04 0.58
C GLU A 423 16.28 -23.63 2.04
N GLU A 424 16.47 -24.62 2.91
CA GLU A 424 16.71 -24.40 4.34
C GLU A 424 17.94 -23.54 4.61
N GLY A 425 17.78 -22.55 5.50
CA GLY A 425 18.87 -21.66 5.91
C GLY A 425 19.11 -20.48 4.97
N SER A 426 18.48 -20.43 3.79
CA SER A 426 18.56 -19.27 2.90
C SER A 426 17.87 -18.05 3.54
N LEU A 427 18.31 -16.84 3.16
CA LEU A 427 17.67 -15.59 3.61
C LEU A 427 16.18 -15.57 3.25
N ARG A 428 15.84 -16.04 2.05
CA ARG A 428 14.47 -16.09 1.52
C ARG A 428 13.59 -17.05 2.32
N ASN A 429 14.03 -18.28 2.55
CA ASN A 429 13.32 -19.29 3.35
C ASN A 429 13.07 -18.79 4.78
N ASN A 430 14.11 -18.26 5.44
CA ASN A 430 14.01 -17.79 6.82
C ASN A 430 13.08 -16.59 6.95
N LEU A 431 13.17 -15.62 6.03
CA LEU A 431 12.28 -14.46 6.00
C LEU A 431 10.84 -14.89 5.80
N PHE A 432 10.57 -15.70 4.79
CA PHE A 432 9.22 -16.16 4.46
C PHE A 432 8.56 -16.91 5.63
N LYS A 433 9.28 -17.86 6.23
CA LYS A 433 8.80 -18.62 7.41
C LYS A 433 8.56 -17.72 8.62
N ARG A 434 9.52 -16.85 8.95
CA ARG A 434 9.41 -15.97 10.12
C ARG A 434 8.29 -14.95 9.94
N TYR A 435 8.10 -14.42 8.74
CA TYR A 435 7.02 -13.47 8.48
C TYR A 435 5.66 -14.17 8.55
N LYS A 436 5.50 -15.35 7.93
CA LYS A 436 4.28 -16.17 8.08
C LYS A 436 3.95 -16.48 9.54
N GLN A 437 4.96 -16.80 10.36
CA GLN A 437 4.76 -17.03 11.79
C GLN A 437 4.18 -15.79 12.49
N LEU A 438 4.73 -14.60 12.24
CA LEU A 438 4.22 -13.36 12.84
C LEU A 438 2.79 -13.04 12.39
N ILE A 439 2.49 -13.25 11.10
CA ILE A 439 1.13 -13.08 10.58
C ILE A 439 0.18 -14.06 11.27
N SER A 440 0.57 -15.33 11.38
CA SER A 440 -0.23 -16.35 12.07
C SER A 440 -0.49 -16.00 13.53
N ILE A 441 0.47 -15.40 14.24
CA ILE A 441 0.26 -14.95 15.62
C ILE A 441 -0.72 -13.76 15.64
N ARG A 442 -0.52 -12.77 14.74
CA ARG A 442 -1.36 -11.57 14.66
C ARG A 442 -2.84 -11.94 14.47
N ILE A 443 -3.15 -12.80 13.50
CA ILE A 443 -4.54 -13.13 13.14
C ILE A 443 -5.28 -13.92 14.23
N HIS A 444 -4.58 -14.39 15.27
CA HIS A 444 -5.17 -15.11 16.41
C HIS A 444 -5.10 -14.30 17.72
N GLU A 445 -4.70 -13.03 17.67
CA GLU A 445 -4.61 -12.16 18.85
C GLU A 445 -5.55 -10.96 18.71
N PRO A 446 -6.71 -10.98 19.40
CA PRO A 446 -7.75 -9.95 19.31
C PRO A 446 -7.28 -8.52 19.59
N CYS A 447 -6.19 -8.33 20.36
CA CYS A 447 -5.61 -7.00 20.56
C CYS A 447 -5.19 -6.34 19.22
N PHE A 448 -4.96 -7.11 18.16
CA PHE A 448 -4.61 -6.56 16.84
C PHE A 448 -5.80 -6.15 15.97
N ASP A 449 -7.05 -6.20 16.45
CA ASP A 449 -8.23 -5.71 15.70
C ASP A 449 -8.00 -4.25 15.22
N PRO A 450 -8.22 -3.93 13.93
CA PRO A 450 -7.92 -2.62 13.35
C PRO A 450 -8.53 -1.42 14.08
N PHE A 451 -9.67 -1.62 14.75
CA PHE A 451 -10.42 -0.59 15.47
C PHE A 451 -10.21 -0.63 16.99
N SER A 452 -9.34 -1.52 17.47
CA SER A 452 -8.93 -1.55 18.88
C SER A 452 -8.27 -0.24 19.30
N LYS A 453 -8.51 0.13 20.56
CA LYS A 453 -7.78 1.22 21.20
C LYS A 453 -6.28 0.91 21.17
N PHE A 454 -5.48 1.98 21.05
CA PHE A 454 -4.03 1.88 21.04
C PHE A 454 -3.41 3.08 21.76
N GLU A 455 -2.20 2.87 22.25
CA GLU A 455 -1.35 3.89 22.87
C GLU A 455 0.09 3.62 22.43
N PHE A 456 0.79 4.64 21.94
CA PHE A 456 2.23 4.54 21.67
C PHE A 456 2.99 4.89 22.95
N LEU A 457 3.97 4.07 23.32
CA LEU A 457 4.73 4.25 24.57
C LEU A 457 6.08 4.87 24.25
N THR A 458 6.46 5.91 25.00
CA THR A 458 7.80 6.49 24.92
C THR A 458 8.75 5.73 25.85
N LEU A 459 9.56 4.84 25.28
CA LEU A 459 10.50 3.96 26.01
C LEU A 459 11.98 4.22 25.64
N GLY A 460 12.31 5.48 25.35
CA GLY A 460 13.62 5.86 24.81
C GLY A 460 13.59 6.03 23.29
N LYS A 461 14.75 6.28 22.70
CA LYS A 461 14.89 6.49 21.25
C LYS A 461 15.19 5.19 20.51
N GLU A 462 15.60 4.16 21.23
CA GLU A 462 16.01 2.86 20.69
C GLU A 462 14.81 1.94 20.42
N ILE A 463 13.66 2.21 21.05
CA ILE A 463 12.51 1.31 21.10
C ILE A 463 11.27 1.98 20.52
N PHE A 464 10.64 1.30 19.57
CA PHE A 464 9.28 1.63 19.15
C PHE A 464 8.30 0.68 19.84
N ALA A 465 7.31 1.25 20.53
CA ALA A 465 6.37 0.49 21.34
C ALA A 465 4.93 0.92 21.09
N VAL A 466 4.06 -0.07 20.85
CA VAL A 466 2.61 0.14 20.76
C VAL A 466 1.89 -0.80 21.72
N LYS A 467 1.06 -0.22 22.57
CA LYS A 467 0.12 -0.91 23.44
C LYS A 467 -1.23 -0.98 22.75
N ARG A 468 -1.77 -2.19 22.65
CA ARG A 468 -3.01 -2.51 21.95
C ARG A 468 -3.97 -3.17 22.94
N TYR A 469 -5.26 -2.90 22.80
CA TYR A 469 -6.28 -3.41 23.71
C TYR A 469 -7.22 -4.33 22.96
N ASP A 470 -7.71 -5.37 23.62
CA ASP A 470 -8.87 -6.09 23.12
C ASP A 470 -10.12 -5.21 23.26
N LYS A 471 -11.07 -5.36 22.33
CA LYS A 471 -12.34 -4.61 22.31
C LYS A 471 -13.38 -5.22 23.22
N GLU A 472 -13.33 -6.54 23.42
CA GLU A 472 -14.33 -7.27 24.19
C GLU A 472 -13.91 -7.46 25.66
N SER A 473 -12.62 -7.70 25.91
CA SER A 473 -12.05 -7.83 27.25
C SER A 473 -11.27 -6.58 27.69
N ASN A 474 -10.77 -6.60 28.93
CA ASN A 474 -9.80 -5.62 29.42
C ASN A 474 -8.35 -6.08 29.22
N GLU A 475 -8.12 -7.10 28.39
CA GLU A 475 -6.77 -7.55 28.05
C GLU A 475 -6.06 -6.54 27.16
N TYR A 476 -4.73 -6.56 27.23
CA TYR A 476 -3.88 -5.74 26.40
C TYR A 476 -2.62 -6.49 26.03
N LEU A 477 -1.98 -6.00 24.97
CA LEU A 477 -0.70 -6.45 24.48
C LEU A 477 0.23 -5.25 24.30
N ILE A 478 1.51 -5.41 24.61
CA ILE A 478 2.55 -4.41 24.33
C ILE A 478 3.52 -5.01 23.30
N ALA A 479 3.53 -4.44 22.10
CA ALA A 479 4.48 -4.80 21.05
C ALA A 479 5.71 -3.89 21.12
N LEU A 480 6.87 -4.49 21.41
CA LEU A 480 8.16 -3.83 21.56
C LEU A 480 9.08 -4.20 20.39
N HIS A 481 9.81 -3.21 19.90
CA HIS A 481 10.67 -3.34 18.73
C HIS A 481 12.00 -2.64 19.01
N ASN A 482 13.10 -3.40 19.09
CA ASN A 482 14.44 -2.83 19.23
C ASN A 482 14.96 -2.37 17.87
N PHE A 483 15.32 -1.10 17.71
CA PHE A 483 15.84 -0.56 16.45
C PHE A 483 17.38 -0.50 16.42
N LYS A 484 18.06 -0.92 17.50
CA LYS A 484 19.51 -0.94 17.58
C LYS A 484 20.10 -2.30 17.23
N ASN A 485 21.34 -2.26 16.75
CA ASN A 485 22.21 -3.42 16.63
C ASN A 485 22.94 -3.72 17.96
N GLU A 486 22.28 -3.50 19.10
CA GLU A 486 22.85 -3.71 20.43
C GLU A 486 21.75 -4.20 21.38
N GLU A 487 22.17 -4.82 22.47
CA GLU A 487 21.26 -5.21 23.55
C GLU A 487 20.74 -3.96 24.26
N ILE A 488 19.43 -3.89 24.46
CA ILE A 488 18.76 -2.77 25.14
C ILE A 488 17.97 -3.29 26.33
N GLU A 489 18.20 -2.69 27.50
CA GLU A 489 17.42 -2.94 28.70
C GLU A 489 16.31 -1.89 28.84
N ILE A 490 15.09 -2.35 29.09
CA ILE A 490 13.89 -1.52 29.16
C ILE A 490 13.15 -1.79 30.47
N ASP A 491 12.77 -0.73 31.17
CA ASP A 491 11.87 -0.79 32.32
C ASP A 491 10.41 -0.62 31.86
N LEU A 492 9.64 -1.70 31.98
CA LEU A 492 8.20 -1.79 31.71
C LEU A 492 7.37 -1.83 32.99
N SER A 493 7.97 -1.68 34.17
CA SER A 493 7.24 -1.65 35.45
C SER A 493 6.12 -0.60 35.52
N PRO A 494 6.18 0.55 34.80
CA PRO A 494 5.03 1.47 34.74
C PRO A 494 3.83 0.95 33.93
N TYR A 495 4.03 -0.06 33.08
CA TYR A 495 3.05 -0.52 32.09
C TYR A 495 2.59 -1.97 32.28
N ILE A 496 3.36 -2.79 33.00
CA ILE A 496 3.09 -4.20 33.24
C ILE A 496 3.18 -4.47 34.74
N GLU A 497 2.11 -5.03 35.31
CA GLU A 497 2.13 -5.58 36.65
C GLU A 497 2.27 -7.11 36.60
N GLY A 498 3.30 -7.65 37.25
CA GLY A 498 3.48 -9.09 37.39
C GLY A 498 4.27 -9.73 36.24
N VAL A 499 3.83 -10.91 35.80
CA VAL A 499 4.52 -11.71 34.77
C VAL A 499 3.81 -11.51 33.44
N SER A 500 4.58 -11.26 32.39
CA SER A 500 4.09 -11.32 31.00
C SER A 500 4.73 -12.47 30.24
N ILE A 501 4.08 -12.88 29.17
CA ILE A 501 4.61 -13.84 28.20
C ILE A 501 4.77 -13.13 26.86
N ASP A 502 5.92 -13.32 26.21
CA ASP A 502 6.08 -12.99 24.81
C ASP A 502 5.38 -14.05 23.96
N ILE A 503 4.32 -13.69 23.25
CA ILE A 503 3.56 -14.65 22.44
C ILE A 503 4.31 -15.09 21.17
N ILE A 504 5.45 -14.47 20.86
CA ILE A 504 6.31 -14.86 19.73
C ILE A 504 7.28 -15.98 20.10
N SER A 505 8.02 -15.82 21.20
CA SER A 505 9.05 -16.78 21.66
C SER A 505 8.61 -17.68 22.81
N HIS A 506 7.44 -17.39 23.42
CA HIS A 506 6.97 -17.98 24.67
C HIS A 506 7.89 -17.73 25.88
N ARG A 507 8.79 -16.74 25.78
CA ARG A 507 9.62 -16.28 26.90
C ARG A 507 8.77 -15.59 27.95
N HIS A 508 8.92 -15.99 29.21
CA HIS A 508 8.36 -15.28 30.35
C HIS A 508 9.25 -14.11 30.77
N ILE A 509 8.63 -12.98 31.10
CA ILE A 509 9.30 -11.78 31.62
C ILE A 509 8.78 -11.53 33.03
N GLU A 510 9.68 -11.62 33.99
CA GLU A 510 9.40 -11.39 35.40
C GLU A 510 9.85 -9.97 35.79
N GLU A 511 9.12 -9.33 36.70
CA GLU A 511 9.52 -8.08 37.37
C GLU A 511 9.60 -6.81 36.51
N GLY A 512 9.09 -6.84 35.28
CA GLY A 512 8.88 -5.64 34.46
C GLY A 512 10.12 -5.09 33.76
N THR A 513 11.33 -5.61 34.01
CA THR A 513 12.52 -5.26 33.19
C THR A 513 12.73 -6.31 32.11
N VAL A 514 13.00 -5.86 30.88
CA VAL A 514 13.33 -6.75 29.75
C VAL A 514 14.63 -6.34 29.09
N CYS A 515 15.51 -7.32 28.86
CA CYS A 515 16.67 -7.16 27.98
C CYS A 515 16.31 -7.71 26.59
N MET A 516 16.38 -6.85 25.59
CA MET A 516 16.09 -7.14 24.19
C MET A 516 17.38 -7.26 23.38
N GLU A 517 17.51 -8.35 22.64
CA GLU A 517 18.60 -8.59 21.70
C GLU A 517 18.60 -7.58 20.54
N PRO A 518 19.72 -7.43 19.80
CA PRO A 518 19.77 -6.60 18.60
C PRO A 518 18.64 -6.92 17.62
N TYR A 519 17.83 -5.91 17.33
CA TYR A 519 16.64 -5.97 16.48
C TYR A 519 15.53 -6.96 16.92
N GLU A 520 15.50 -7.32 18.20
CA GLU A 520 14.47 -8.21 18.74
C GLU A 520 13.08 -7.56 18.70
N ILE A 521 12.07 -8.41 18.58
CA ILE A 521 10.65 -8.07 18.60
C ILE A 521 10.01 -8.92 19.68
N LEU A 522 9.25 -8.29 20.56
CA LEU A 522 8.50 -8.96 21.62
C LEU A 522 7.05 -8.48 21.59
N TRP A 523 6.11 -9.41 21.65
CA TRP A 523 4.68 -9.11 21.80
C TRP A 523 4.21 -9.62 23.16
N LEU A 524 4.19 -8.72 24.14
CA LEU A 524 4.02 -9.07 25.54
C LEU A 524 2.57 -9.03 25.95
N LYS A 525 2.05 -10.17 26.42
CA LYS A 525 0.74 -10.30 27.03
C LYS A 525 0.88 -10.52 28.54
N PRO A 526 0.29 -9.68 29.40
CA PRO A 526 0.25 -9.95 30.84
C PRO A 526 -0.52 -11.24 31.14
N LEU A 527 0.00 -12.06 32.05
CA LEU A 527 -0.70 -13.25 32.51
C LEU A 527 -1.67 -12.87 33.64
N ASN A 528 -2.93 -13.29 33.52
CA ASN A 528 -3.91 -13.09 34.58
C ASN A 528 -3.48 -13.84 35.86
N LYS A 529 -3.70 -13.24 37.05
CA LYS A 529 -3.44 -13.85 38.37
C LYS A 529 -4.31 -15.10 38.58
N GLY A 530 -3.97 -16.21 37.94
CA GLY A 530 -4.73 -17.46 37.92
C GLY A 530 -4.15 -18.50 36.97
N GLU A 531 -3.50 -18.07 35.89
CA GLU A 531 -2.76 -18.94 34.98
C GLU A 531 -1.36 -19.19 35.57
N LYS A 532 -1.29 -20.11 36.53
CA LYS A 532 -0.02 -20.60 37.05
C LYS A 532 0.74 -21.37 35.97
N LYS A 533 2.05 -21.12 35.89
CA LYS A 533 3.09 -21.95 35.24
C LYS A 533 2.68 -23.42 35.24
N ASN A 534 2.31 -23.94 34.07
CA ASN A 534 2.45 -25.36 33.82
C ASN A 534 3.84 -25.50 33.18
N ASP A 535 4.77 -25.94 34.02
CA ASP A 535 6.18 -26.20 33.70
C ASP A 535 6.36 -27.18 32.53
#